data_AF-A0A4S2T596-F1
#
_entry.id   AF-A0A4S2T596-F1
#
_cell.length_a   1.000
_cell.length_b   1.000
_cell.length_c   1.000
_cell.angle_alpha   90.00
_cell.angle_beta   90.00
_cell.angle_gamma   90.00
#
_symmetry.space_group_name_H-M   'P 1'
#
loop_
_entity.id
_entity.type
_entity.pdbx_description
1 polymer ?
#
loop_
_entity_poly.entity_id
_entity_poly.type
_entity_poly.pdbx_seq_one_letter_code
_entity_poly.pdbx_strand_id
1 'polypeptide(L)'
;MSRSWERAIAELLAQGLAAQASADRVQETGADVRKRTTAVAVHYAAETDYVRSALALLRAHLADGRPPRGLPAARVWPRSVRDLWKERVLERTGGLWQTIPGAAVVDQMRSAPASPLLDAVIEQAEALQASLHGHRRHPRMYEKYFPERDGGVRLDGRGRPAPTVPGFPDPGHPVNLNFASGTGLRIQPARAEEASRLKDDEFAVHRRALAFGDAVLDLLVEARLDGARPLAGRLRGAGQWVGREDDLVPARTEWPAKLGGFQAVTLTGLGLLVLACAALPLTVGNRADLLSHYTLLFAASGAIVLVGTVIVHRTGPRLIQAPGFKAAAPGIAAGLLAIVVWQGQGPVAEHFFADPYERFERELGDGCLSASSYRSGAVQTRVEDGVLFVTPTSRGTTLRLGPAEDGSTHPLRPVDTATRKVLDDFRC
;
A
#
# COMPACT_ATOMS: atom_id res chain seq x y z
N MET A 1 16.41 18.86 36.94
CA MET A 1 15.52 18.50 35.80
C MET A 1 16.27 17.91 34.60
N SER A 2 17.62 17.85 34.60
CA SER A 2 18.47 17.45 33.46
C SER A 2 18.11 16.13 32.77
N ARG A 3 17.99 15.01 33.50
CA ARG A 3 17.93 13.64 32.94
C ARG A 3 16.96 13.40 31.77
N SER A 4 15.83 14.11 31.69
CA SER A 4 14.91 14.00 30.54
C SER A 4 15.40 14.75 29.30
N TRP A 5 16.04 15.91 29.49
CA TRP A 5 16.69 16.67 28.41
C TRP A 5 17.98 15.99 27.97
N GLU A 6 18.82 15.58 28.91
CA GLU A 6 20.04 14.77 28.70
C GLU A 6 19.78 13.57 27.78
N ARG A 7 18.78 12.74 28.13
CA ARG A 7 18.36 11.61 27.32
C ARG A 7 17.84 12.01 25.94
N ALA A 8 17.07 13.09 25.83
CA ALA A 8 16.50 13.53 24.57
C ALA A 8 17.58 14.10 23.62
N ILE A 9 18.56 14.82 24.16
CA ILE A 9 19.72 15.34 23.43
C ILE A 9 20.64 14.19 23.00
N ALA A 10 20.85 13.18 23.86
CA ALA A 10 21.53 11.94 23.47
C ALA A 10 20.81 11.18 22.35
N GLU A 11 19.47 11.06 22.41
CA GLU A 11 18.67 10.45 21.34
C GLU A 11 18.72 11.28 20.03
N LEU A 12 18.82 12.62 20.12
CA LEU A 12 18.99 13.52 18.97
C LEU A 12 20.38 13.37 18.32
N LEU A 13 21.46 13.40 19.12
CA LEU A 13 22.84 13.17 18.66
C LEU A 13 22.97 11.83 17.92
N ALA A 14 22.32 10.77 18.43
CA ALA A 14 22.31 9.48 17.76
C ALA A 14 21.61 9.53 16.39
N GLN A 15 20.57 10.33 16.22
CA GLN A 15 19.91 10.54 14.92
C GLN A 15 20.79 11.33 13.95
N GLY A 16 21.53 12.34 14.43
CA GLY A 16 22.48 13.10 13.61
C GLY A 16 23.62 12.23 13.09
N LEU A 17 24.26 11.46 13.98
CA LEU A 17 25.29 10.49 13.60
C LEU A 17 24.79 9.44 12.61
N ALA A 18 23.55 8.97 12.76
CA ALA A 18 22.95 8.04 11.78
C ALA A 18 22.61 8.70 10.44
N ALA A 19 22.21 9.98 10.43
CA ALA A 19 21.98 10.72 9.20
C ALA A 19 23.29 10.95 8.44
N GLN A 20 24.37 11.33 9.13
CA GLN A 20 25.73 11.45 8.57
C GLN A 20 26.22 10.10 8.02
N ALA A 21 26.28 9.05 8.85
CA ALA A 21 26.72 7.72 8.42
C ALA A 21 25.88 7.12 7.29
N SER A 22 24.59 7.48 7.18
CA SER A 22 23.74 7.05 6.05
C SER A 22 24.12 7.74 4.72
N ALA A 23 24.63 8.97 4.76
CA ALA A 23 25.09 9.69 3.57
C ALA A 23 26.42 9.10 3.06
N ASP A 24 27.34 8.76 3.96
CA ASP A 24 28.57 8.05 3.64
C ASP A 24 28.25 6.66 3.05
N ARG A 25 27.32 5.94 3.68
CA ARG A 25 26.87 4.62 3.22
C ARG A 25 26.30 4.62 1.80
N VAL A 26 25.61 5.69 1.40
CA VAL A 26 25.11 5.88 0.02
C VAL A 26 26.25 5.99 -0.99
N GLN A 27 27.40 6.52 -0.59
CA GLN A 27 28.61 6.61 -1.42
C GLN A 27 29.36 5.26 -1.45
N GLU A 28 29.57 4.63 -0.28
CA GLU A 28 30.22 3.32 -0.14
C GLU A 28 29.55 2.20 -0.96
N THR A 29 28.22 2.22 -1.07
CA THR A 29 27.44 1.13 -1.68
C THR A 29 27.69 0.96 -3.19
N GLY A 30 28.39 1.92 -3.82
CA GLY A 30 29.02 1.74 -5.13
C GLY A 30 28.03 1.58 -6.30
N ALA A 31 28.27 0.58 -7.14
CA ALA A 31 27.55 0.35 -8.40
C ALA A 31 26.31 -0.56 -8.26
N ASP A 32 26.06 -1.18 -7.10
CA ASP A 32 24.84 -1.96 -6.85
C ASP A 32 23.65 -1.01 -6.71
N VAL A 33 22.93 -0.77 -7.81
CA VAL A 33 21.74 0.09 -7.88
C VAL A 33 20.65 -0.34 -6.89
N ARG A 34 20.54 -1.64 -6.59
CA ARG A 34 19.51 -2.17 -5.69
C ARG A 34 19.84 -1.85 -4.23
N LYS A 35 21.07 -2.10 -3.80
CA LYS A 35 21.53 -1.73 -2.46
C LYS A 35 21.57 -0.21 -2.32
N ARG A 36 22.08 0.51 -3.33
CA ARG A 36 22.16 1.97 -3.32
C ARG A 36 20.78 2.64 -3.22
N THR A 37 19.76 2.19 -3.97
CA THR A 37 18.38 2.72 -3.78
C THR A 37 17.80 2.40 -2.40
N THR A 38 18.27 1.36 -1.73
CA THR A 38 17.85 1.02 -0.36
C THR A 38 18.59 1.87 0.67
N ALA A 39 19.90 2.09 0.50
CA ALA A 39 20.69 3.02 1.31
C ALA A 39 20.16 4.46 1.18
N VAL A 40 19.83 4.92 -0.04
CA VAL A 40 19.25 6.26 -0.27
C VAL A 40 17.90 6.41 0.44
N ALA A 41 17.07 5.37 0.46
CA ALA A 41 15.81 5.40 1.21
C ALA A 41 16.05 5.46 2.73
N VAL A 42 17.01 4.69 3.27
CA VAL A 42 17.40 4.78 4.68
C VAL A 42 17.92 6.19 5.02
N HIS A 43 18.75 6.76 4.15
CA HIS A 43 19.35 8.08 4.29
C HIS A 43 18.30 9.20 4.35
N TYR A 44 17.44 9.32 3.33
CA TYR A 44 16.36 10.32 3.33
C TYR A 44 15.44 10.19 4.54
N ALA A 45 15.14 8.96 4.98
CA ALA A 45 14.32 8.73 6.17
C ALA A 45 15.08 9.07 7.48
N ALA A 46 16.41 8.89 7.54
CA ALA A 46 17.23 9.26 8.69
C ALA A 46 17.38 10.78 8.82
N GLU A 47 17.63 11.50 7.73
CA GLU A 47 17.62 12.98 7.70
C GLU A 47 16.26 13.54 8.14
N THR A 48 15.16 12.98 7.59
CA THR A 48 13.81 13.41 7.96
C THR A 48 13.52 13.15 9.43
N ASP A 49 14.01 12.04 9.99
CA ASP A 49 13.90 11.74 11.43
C ASP A 49 14.73 12.69 12.28
N TYR A 50 15.93 13.09 11.83
CA TYR A 50 16.78 14.06 12.52
C TYR A 50 16.12 15.45 12.56
N VAL A 51 15.76 16.02 11.41
CA VAL A 51 15.09 17.35 11.31
C VAL A 51 13.78 17.38 12.09
N ARG A 52 12.95 16.33 12.00
CA ARG A 52 11.68 16.25 12.75
C ARG A 52 11.91 16.20 14.27
N SER A 53 13.02 15.59 14.71
CA SER A 53 13.35 15.45 16.13
C SER A 53 14.01 16.71 16.70
N ALA A 54 14.88 17.35 15.93
CA ALA A 54 15.40 18.69 16.20
C ALA A 54 14.24 19.68 16.38
N LEU A 55 13.29 19.75 15.45
CA LEU A 55 12.11 20.62 15.58
C LEU A 55 11.20 20.28 16.76
N ALA A 56 11.08 19.01 17.14
CA ALA A 56 10.29 18.61 18.30
C ALA A 56 10.94 19.08 19.62
N LEU A 57 12.28 19.05 19.70
CA LEU A 57 13.03 19.53 20.85
C LEU A 57 13.18 21.05 20.89
N LEU A 58 13.41 21.70 19.74
CA LEU A 58 13.46 23.16 19.63
C LEU A 58 12.13 23.78 20.08
N ARG A 59 10.98 23.27 19.62
CA ARG A 59 9.66 23.74 20.09
C ARG A 59 9.44 23.50 21.58
N ALA A 60 9.92 22.37 22.12
CA ALA A 60 9.85 22.12 23.56
C ALA A 60 10.77 23.05 24.36
N HIS A 61 11.90 23.46 23.79
CA HIS A 61 12.83 24.41 24.41
C HIS A 61 12.28 25.84 24.38
N LEU A 62 11.80 26.32 23.22
CA LEU A 62 11.21 27.67 23.03
C LEU A 62 9.92 27.91 23.83
N ALA A 63 9.27 26.84 24.30
CA ALA A 63 8.10 26.91 25.18
C ALA A 63 8.42 26.62 26.66
N ASP A 64 9.71 26.56 27.03
CA ASP A 64 10.23 26.10 28.33
C ASP A 64 9.58 24.82 28.88
N GLY A 65 9.20 23.95 27.96
CA GLY A 65 8.52 22.70 28.22
C GLY A 65 9.45 21.55 28.61
N ARG A 66 8.83 20.38 28.78
CA ARG A 66 9.56 19.11 28.90
C ARG A 66 9.73 18.50 27.50
N PRO A 67 10.86 17.82 27.22
CA PRO A 67 11.04 17.15 25.94
C PRO A 67 10.02 16.00 25.78
N PRO A 68 9.65 15.63 24.55
CA PRO A 68 8.70 14.54 24.31
C PRO A 68 9.27 13.21 24.85
N ARG A 69 8.38 12.33 25.36
CA ARG A 69 8.76 11.03 25.95
C ARG A 69 9.52 10.09 25.02
N GLY A 70 9.49 10.35 23.71
CA GLY A 70 10.35 9.77 22.71
C GLY A 70 10.34 10.62 21.44
N LEU A 71 11.49 10.75 20.79
CA LEU A 71 11.65 11.53 19.57
C LEU A 71 10.88 10.93 18.37
N PRO A 72 10.32 11.77 17.47
CA PRO A 72 9.46 11.34 16.38
C PRO A 72 10.24 10.72 15.22
N ALA A 73 10.10 9.41 15.03
CA ALA A 73 10.90 8.64 14.08
C ALA A 73 10.04 7.81 13.10
N ALA A 74 10.54 7.61 11.88
CA ALA A 74 9.85 6.96 10.78
C ALA A 74 9.63 5.47 11.07
N ARG A 75 8.35 5.07 11.16
CA ARG A 75 7.99 3.66 11.25
C ARG A 75 8.26 2.98 9.91
N VAL A 76 9.36 2.26 9.82
CA VAL A 76 9.60 1.23 8.81
C VAL A 76 8.42 0.25 8.80
N TRP A 77 7.88 -0.04 7.62
CA TRP A 77 6.69 -0.87 7.48
C TRP A 77 6.99 -2.38 7.71
N PRO A 78 5.96 -3.22 7.97
CA PRO A 78 6.14 -4.67 8.12
C PRO A 78 6.83 -5.32 6.91
N ARG A 79 7.56 -6.43 7.13
CA ARG A 79 8.32 -7.16 6.10
C ARG A 79 7.53 -7.48 4.82
N SER A 80 6.19 -7.59 4.91
CA SER A 80 5.30 -7.78 3.78
C SER A 80 5.23 -6.59 2.81
N VAL A 81 5.55 -5.36 3.21
CA VAL A 81 5.34 -4.14 2.39
C VAL A 81 6.55 -3.19 2.38
N ARG A 82 7.75 -3.69 2.70
CA ARG A 82 8.96 -2.85 2.77
C ARG A 82 9.45 -2.29 1.43
N ASP A 83 9.17 -2.95 0.32
CA ASP A 83 9.49 -2.42 -1.02
C ASP A 83 8.62 -1.18 -1.33
N LEU A 84 7.31 -1.24 -1.04
CA LEU A 84 6.39 -0.09 -1.12
C LEU A 84 6.78 1.05 -0.15
N TRP A 85 7.30 0.71 1.03
CA TRP A 85 7.91 1.69 1.94
C TRP A 85 9.12 2.36 1.30
N LYS A 86 10.03 1.59 0.67
CA LYS A 86 11.22 2.12 -0.02
C LYS A 86 10.81 3.07 -1.14
N GLU A 87 9.89 2.65 -2.00
CA GLU A 87 9.36 3.44 -3.12
C GLU A 87 8.74 4.76 -2.63
N ARG A 88 7.84 4.71 -1.64
CA ARG A 88 7.22 5.91 -1.03
C ARG A 88 8.22 6.85 -0.34
N VAL A 89 9.28 6.29 0.24
CA VAL A 89 10.36 7.07 0.88
C VAL A 89 11.24 7.75 -0.17
N LEU A 90 11.54 7.08 -1.29
CA LEU A 90 12.26 7.70 -2.40
C LEU A 90 11.42 8.79 -3.08
N GLU A 91 10.15 8.51 -3.40
CA GLU A 91 9.18 9.44 -4.00
C GLU A 91 9.07 10.75 -3.21
N ARG A 92 9.08 10.68 -1.87
CA ARG A 92 8.83 11.83 -0.98
C ARG A 92 10.09 12.40 -0.33
N THR A 93 11.28 11.95 -0.72
CA THR A 93 12.56 12.30 -0.07
C THR A 93 12.47 12.10 1.45
N GLY A 94 12.00 10.93 1.90
CA GLY A 94 11.75 10.60 3.32
C GLY A 94 10.57 11.33 3.98
N GLY A 95 10.04 12.37 3.34
CA GLY A 95 9.17 13.38 3.93
C GLY A 95 9.91 14.67 4.32
N LEU A 96 11.19 14.83 3.97
CA LEU A 96 12.06 15.95 4.35
C LEU A 96 11.44 17.32 4.02
N TRP A 97 10.89 17.46 2.80
CA TRP A 97 10.17 18.64 2.33
C TRP A 97 8.92 19.02 3.15
N GLN A 98 8.38 18.07 3.92
CA GLN A 98 7.23 18.27 4.82
C GLN A 98 7.67 18.52 6.28
N THR A 99 8.95 18.29 6.60
CA THR A 99 9.52 18.57 7.92
C THR A 99 10.30 19.88 8.01
N ILE A 100 10.64 20.53 6.88
CA ILE A 100 11.28 21.85 6.87
C ILE A 100 10.43 22.88 7.65
N PRO A 101 11.03 23.70 8.54
CA PRO A 101 10.28 24.70 9.32
C PRO A 101 9.60 25.73 8.41
N GLY A 102 8.30 25.92 8.55
CA GLY A 102 7.57 27.02 7.91
C GLY A 102 7.74 28.35 8.65
N ALA A 103 7.39 29.46 7.99
CA ALA A 103 7.59 30.83 8.48
C ALA A 103 7.24 31.03 9.96
N ALA A 104 6.01 30.68 10.38
CA ALA A 104 5.55 30.83 11.77
C ALA A 104 6.41 30.12 12.83
N VAL A 105 7.23 29.13 12.45
CA VAL A 105 8.20 28.49 13.36
C VAL A 105 9.48 29.31 13.47
N VAL A 106 9.93 29.92 12.38
CA VAL A 106 11.08 30.86 12.36
C VAL A 106 10.70 32.17 13.05
N ASP A 107 9.48 32.67 12.85
CA ASP A 107 8.97 33.84 13.58
C ASP A 107 8.83 33.56 15.08
N GLN A 108 8.51 32.32 15.48
CA GLN A 108 8.59 31.90 16.87
C GLN A 108 10.04 31.95 17.41
N MET A 109 11.03 31.47 16.64
CA MET A 109 12.45 31.58 17.04
C MET A 109 12.86 33.05 17.22
N ARG A 110 12.55 33.92 16.25
CA ARG A 110 12.84 35.36 16.28
C ARG A 110 12.16 36.11 17.44
N SER A 111 11.08 35.56 17.99
CA SER A 111 10.35 36.13 19.14
C SER A 111 10.91 35.74 20.51
N ALA A 112 11.83 34.77 20.57
CA ALA A 112 12.48 34.33 21.81
C ALA A 112 13.70 35.21 22.15
N PRO A 113 14.25 35.12 23.38
CA PRO A 113 15.42 35.92 23.77
C PRO A 113 16.62 35.68 22.86
N ALA A 114 17.25 36.77 22.40
CA ALA A 114 18.37 36.74 21.48
C ALA A 114 19.56 35.94 22.04
N SER A 115 20.14 35.09 21.20
CA SER A 115 21.27 34.22 21.53
C SER A 115 21.99 33.83 20.23
N PRO A 116 23.33 33.88 20.16
CA PRO A 116 24.06 33.59 18.93
C PRO A 116 23.86 32.16 18.42
N LEU A 117 23.56 31.20 19.32
CA LEU A 117 23.20 29.83 18.93
C LEU A 117 21.77 29.73 18.37
N LEU A 118 20.86 30.61 18.81
CA LEU A 118 19.51 30.70 18.25
C LEU A 118 19.51 31.42 16.89
N ASP A 119 20.35 32.45 16.73
CA ASP A 119 20.56 33.14 15.46
C ASP A 119 21.12 32.17 14.39
N ALA A 120 22.07 31.31 14.76
CA ALA A 120 22.56 30.23 13.89
C ALA A 120 21.47 29.21 13.52
N VAL A 121 20.57 28.85 14.46
CA VAL A 121 19.42 27.99 14.20
C VAL A 121 18.41 28.64 13.24
N ILE A 122 18.22 29.96 13.34
CA ILE A 122 17.39 30.75 12.42
C ILE A 122 18.01 30.75 11.02
N GLU A 123 19.32 31.02 10.89
CA GLU A 123 20.04 31.00 9.61
C GLU A 123 19.87 29.65 8.88
N GLN A 124 20.09 28.52 9.59
CA GLN A 124 19.94 27.20 8.97
C GLN A 124 18.47 26.84 8.68
N ALA A 125 17.51 27.37 9.44
CA ALA A 125 16.08 27.24 9.13
C ALA A 125 15.70 28.01 7.85
N GLU A 126 16.24 29.21 7.66
CA GLU A 126 16.05 30.02 6.46
C GLU A 126 16.74 29.39 5.24
N ALA A 127 17.94 28.81 5.40
CA ALA A 127 18.61 28.03 4.36
C ALA A 127 17.77 26.82 3.92
N LEU A 128 17.15 26.09 4.86
CA LEU A 128 16.19 25.03 4.54
C LEU A 128 14.94 25.55 3.82
N GLN A 129 14.44 26.74 4.17
CA GLN A 129 13.34 27.38 3.43
C GLN A 129 13.74 27.76 2.00
N ALA A 130 14.98 28.19 1.76
CA ALA A 130 15.52 28.40 0.41
C ALA A 130 15.54 27.10 -0.41
N SER A 131 15.98 25.97 0.18
CA SER A 131 15.87 24.66 -0.49
C SER A 131 14.42 24.27 -0.82
N LEU A 132 13.49 24.49 0.10
CA LEU A 132 12.06 24.24 -0.14
C LEU A 132 11.46 25.17 -1.20
N HIS A 133 11.97 26.41 -1.31
CA HIS A 133 11.62 27.35 -2.36
C HIS A 133 12.14 26.86 -3.72
N GLY A 134 13.41 26.43 -3.77
CA GLY A 134 14.05 25.75 -4.91
C GLY A 134 13.16 24.63 -5.46
N HIS A 135 12.93 23.60 -4.65
CA HIS A 135 12.07 22.45 -4.98
C HIS A 135 10.67 22.84 -5.50
N ARG A 136 10.04 23.86 -4.92
CA ARG A 136 8.69 24.32 -5.31
C ARG A 136 8.66 25.23 -6.55
N ARG A 137 9.78 25.82 -6.96
CA ARG A 137 9.86 26.80 -8.05
C ARG A 137 10.63 26.31 -9.26
N HIS A 138 11.69 25.52 -9.08
CA HIS A 138 12.51 24.96 -10.17
C HIS A 138 11.66 24.26 -11.26
N PRO A 139 10.62 23.46 -10.96
CA PRO A 139 9.72 22.91 -11.99
C PRO A 139 8.99 23.96 -12.86
N ARG A 140 8.74 25.16 -12.33
CA ARG A 140 8.13 26.28 -13.07
C ARG A 140 9.12 27.08 -13.92
N MET A 141 10.39 26.72 -13.91
CA MET A 141 11.39 27.30 -14.84
C MET A 141 11.31 26.64 -16.21
N TYR A 142 10.58 25.54 -16.35
CA TYR A 142 10.38 24.84 -17.62
C TYR A 142 9.28 25.49 -18.47
N GLU A 143 9.30 25.24 -19.77
CA GLU A 143 8.23 25.56 -20.71
C GLU A 143 8.09 24.46 -21.78
N LYS A 144 6.88 24.32 -22.31
CA LYS A 144 6.63 23.58 -23.55
C LYS A 144 7.04 24.42 -24.75
N TYR A 145 7.69 23.81 -25.73
CA TYR A 145 8.14 24.49 -26.94
C TYR A 145 7.99 23.61 -28.19
N PHE A 146 8.08 24.25 -29.36
CA PHE A 146 8.20 23.59 -30.66
C PHE A 146 9.67 23.60 -31.09
N PRO A 147 10.38 22.46 -31.10
CA PRO A 147 11.74 22.38 -31.60
C PRO A 147 11.83 22.74 -33.09
N GLU A 148 12.93 23.37 -33.48
CA GLU A 148 13.32 23.48 -34.89
C GLU A 148 13.60 22.07 -35.48
N ARG A 149 13.27 21.86 -36.76
CA ARG A 149 13.32 20.52 -37.39
C ARG A 149 14.73 20.07 -37.81
N ASP A 150 15.68 21.00 -37.95
CA ASP A 150 17.00 20.72 -38.50
C ASP A 150 18.09 20.72 -37.40
N GLY A 151 18.85 19.62 -37.30
CA GLY A 151 20.14 19.62 -36.58
C GLY A 151 20.22 18.87 -35.25
N GLY A 152 19.37 17.87 -34.99
CA GLY A 152 19.57 16.87 -33.93
C GLY A 152 19.16 17.29 -32.51
N VAL A 153 19.39 16.40 -31.53
CA VAL A 153 19.00 16.62 -30.12
C VAL A 153 19.97 17.59 -29.45
N ARG A 154 19.73 18.88 -29.64
CA ARG A 154 20.51 19.99 -29.09
C ARG A 154 19.91 20.49 -27.77
N LEU A 155 20.69 20.38 -26.69
CA LEU A 155 20.31 20.87 -25.35
C LEU A 155 20.19 22.40 -25.28
N ASP A 156 20.80 23.12 -26.22
CA ASP A 156 20.60 24.56 -26.44
C ASP A 156 19.20 24.92 -26.99
N GLY A 157 18.36 23.91 -27.30
CA GLY A 157 16.90 24.02 -27.20
C GLY A 157 16.23 25.04 -28.12
N ARG A 158 16.74 25.23 -29.34
CA ARG A 158 16.22 26.20 -30.32
C ARG A 158 14.78 25.91 -30.77
N GLY A 159 14.05 26.97 -31.11
CA GLY A 159 12.62 26.92 -31.47
C GLY A 159 11.75 27.87 -30.63
N ARG A 160 10.47 27.97 -31.01
CA ARG A 160 9.51 28.90 -30.39
C ARG A 160 8.78 28.26 -29.20
N PRO A 161 8.46 29.02 -28.13
CA PRO A 161 7.61 28.52 -27.05
C PRO A 161 6.22 28.12 -27.59
N ALA A 162 5.57 27.19 -26.92
CA ALA A 162 4.19 26.81 -27.24
C ALA A 162 3.21 27.86 -26.67
N PRO A 163 2.10 28.18 -27.38
CA PRO A 163 1.02 28.97 -26.81
C PRO A 163 0.51 28.36 -25.51
N THR A 164 0.34 29.19 -24.48
CA THR A 164 -0.21 28.79 -23.18
C THR A 164 -1.70 28.49 -23.28
N VAL A 165 -2.19 27.57 -22.45
CA VAL A 165 -3.61 27.23 -22.30
C VAL A 165 -4.37 28.45 -21.74
N PRO A 166 -5.56 28.79 -22.28
CA PRO A 166 -6.37 29.90 -21.77
C PRO A 166 -6.59 29.82 -20.26
N GLY A 167 -6.47 30.97 -19.58
CA GLY A 167 -6.52 31.07 -18.12
C GLY A 167 -5.19 30.83 -17.39
N PHE A 168 -4.16 30.31 -18.06
CA PHE A 168 -2.87 30.00 -17.44
C PHE A 168 -1.70 30.72 -18.16
N PRO A 169 -1.43 32.01 -17.87
CA PRO A 169 -0.41 32.78 -18.59
C PRO A 169 1.05 32.41 -18.25
N ASP A 170 1.31 31.77 -17.10
CA ASP A 170 2.65 31.30 -16.67
C ASP A 170 3.06 30.05 -17.51
N PRO A 171 4.08 30.11 -18.40
CA PRO A 171 4.47 28.96 -19.23
C PRO A 171 4.96 27.75 -18.44
N GLY A 172 5.44 27.97 -17.21
CA GLY A 172 5.84 26.94 -16.26
C GLY A 172 4.71 26.44 -15.37
N HIS A 173 3.46 26.88 -15.59
CA HIS A 173 2.31 26.35 -14.86
C HIS A 173 2.10 24.87 -15.21
N PRO A 174 1.80 23.97 -14.25
CA PRO A 174 1.61 22.55 -14.51
C PRO A 174 0.57 22.22 -15.60
N VAL A 175 -0.45 23.07 -15.80
CA VAL A 175 -1.40 22.92 -16.91
C VAL A 175 -0.71 23.11 -18.27
N ASN A 176 0.17 24.10 -18.42
CA ASN A 176 0.91 24.30 -19.66
C ASN A 176 1.94 23.20 -19.91
N LEU A 177 2.64 22.76 -18.86
CA LEU A 177 3.62 21.67 -18.97
C LEU A 177 3.00 20.33 -19.42
N ASN A 178 1.73 20.07 -19.08
CA ASN A 178 1.02 18.86 -19.48
C ASN A 178 0.20 19.00 -20.77
N PHE A 179 -0.46 20.15 -20.99
CA PHE A 179 -1.51 20.31 -22.01
C PHE A 179 -1.20 21.33 -23.12
N ALA A 180 -0.14 22.15 -23.02
CA ALA A 180 0.24 23.02 -24.14
C ALA A 180 0.81 22.20 -25.32
N SER A 181 0.52 22.64 -26.54
CA SER A 181 0.72 21.88 -27.79
C SER A 181 2.18 21.66 -28.22
N GLY A 182 3.16 22.09 -27.42
CA GLY A 182 4.58 21.87 -27.68
C GLY A 182 5.00 20.41 -27.52
N THR A 183 5.81 19.91 -28.44
CA THR A 183 6.40 18.56 -28.37
C THR A 183 7.64 18.52 -27.47
N GLY A 184 8.42 19.60 -27.43
CA GLY A 184 9.61 19.73 -26.59
C GLY A 184 9.30 20.27 -25.19
N LEU A 185 10.21 19.97 -24.25
CA LEU A 185 10.27 20.56 -22.91
C LEU A 185 11.68 21.12 -22.70
N ARG A 186 11.81 22.40 -22.32
CA ARG A 186 13.11 23.04 -22.02
C ARG A 186 12.98 23.96 -20.80
N ILE A 187 14.11 24.41 -20.24
CA ILE A 187 14.11 25.55 -19.31
C ILE A 187 13.87 26.83 -20.13
N GLN A 188 13.02 27.73 -19.63
CA GLN A 188 12.74 29.05 -20.19
C GLN A 188 14.08 29.80 -20.38
N PRO A 189 14.54 30.13 -21.61
CA PRO A 189 15.90 30.59 -21.84
C PRO A 189 16.29 31.85 -21.04
N ALA A 190 15.35 32.79 -20.86
CA ALA A 190 15.54 34.00 -20.06
C ALA A 190 15.66 33.77 -18.55
N ARG A 191 15.55 32.52 -18.08
CA ARG A 191 15.55 32.13 -16.66
C ARG A 191 16.55 31.00 -16.35
N ALA A 192 17.46 30.69 -17.25
CA ALA A 192 18.44 29.62 -17.05
C ALA A 192 19.28 29.79 -15.76
N GLU A 193 19.69 31.02 -15.43
CA GLU A 193 20.42 31.35 -14.20
C GLU A 193 19.56 31.28 -12.92
N GLU A 194 18.26 31.58 -13.03
CA GLU A 194 17.31 31.37 -11.93
C GLU A 194 17.10 29.86 -11.71
N ALA A 195 16.95 29.10 -12.79
CA ALA A 195 16.78 27.66 -12.76
C ALA A 195 17.99 26.92 -12.17
N SER A 196 19.23 27.34 -12.50
CA SER A 196 20.42 26.78 -11.84
C SER A 196 20.38 27.04 -10.35
N ARG A 197 20.25 28.31 -9.91
CA ARG A 197 20.24 28.66 -8.49
C ARG A 197 19.16 27.92 -7.70
N LEU A 198 17.94 27.84 -8.22
CA LEU A 198 16.83 27.11 -7.58
C LEU A 198 17.08 25.59 -7.50
N LYS A 199 17.81 25.02 -8.46
CA LYS A 199 18.21 23.61 -8.51
C LYS A 199 19.40 23.33 -7.58
N ASP A 200 20.34 24.25 -7.48
CA ASP A 200 21.47 24.19 -6.56
C ASP A 200 20.96 24.33 -5.10
N ASP A 201 19.97 25.20 -4.85
CA ASP A 201 19.21 25.27 -3.60
C ASP A 201 18.44 23.98 -3.30
N GLU A 202 17.77 23.38 -4.28
CA GLU A 202 17.06 22.09 -4.14
C GLU A 202 18.04 20.98 -3.72
N PHE A 203 19.19 20.83 -4.37
CA PHE A 203 20.19 19.83 -4.00
C PHE A 203 20.91 20.12 -2.66
N ALA A 204 21.01 21.39 -2.25
CA ALA A 204 21.61 21.75 -0.96
C ALA A 204 20.82 21.28 0.27
N VAL A 205 19.57 20.78 0.09
CA VAL A 205 18.67 20.39 1.18
C VAL A 205 19.30 19.39 2.17
N HIS A 206 20.07 18.41 1.68
CA HIS A 206 20.68 17.36 2.50
C HIS A 206 21.73 17.93 3.47
N ARG A 207 22.62 18.80 2.96
CA ARG A 207 23.62 19.49 3.77
C ARG A 207 22.97 20.44 4.78
N ARG A 208 21.94 21.18 4.35
CA ARG A 208 21.19 22.14 5.19
C ARG A 208 20.35 21.42 6.26
N ALA A 209 19.87 20.21 6.00
CA ALA A 209 19.14 19.38 6.96
C ALA A 209 20.03 18.92 8.11
N LEU A 210 21.26 18.50 7.81
CA LEU A 210 22.27 18.20 8.82
C LEU A 210 22.66 19.46 9.60
N ALA A 211 23.05 20.54 8.91
CA ALA A 211 23.47 21.79 9.55
C ALA A 211 22.40 22.39 10.49
N PHE A 212 21.12 22.35 10.11
CA PHE A 212 20.02 22.77 10.97
C PHE A 212 19.86 21.86 12.20
N GLY A 213 19.95 20.54 12.03
CA GLY A 213 19.89 19.59 13.15
C GLY A 213 21.05 19.77 14.13
N ASP A 214 22.25 19.99 13.61
CA ASP A 214 23.48 20.18 14.37
C ASP A 214 23.45 21.53 15.13
N ALA A 215 23.01 22.62 14.50
CA ALA A 215 22.80 23.91 15.17
C ALA A 215 21.78 23.83 16.31
N VAL A 216 20.68 23.10 16.12
CA VAL A 216 19.68 22.84 17.18
C VAL A 216 20.27 21.95 18.28
N LEU A 217 21.11 20.98 17.95
CA LEU A 217 21.78 20.13 18.93
C LEU A 217 22.71 20.95 19.82
N ASP A 218 23.51 21.86 19.25
CA ASP A 218 24.42 22.71 20.02
C ASP A 218 23.69 23.76 20.88
N LEU A 219 22.64 24.40 20.37
CA LEU A 219 21.75 25.25 21.17
C LEU A 219 21.18 24.50 22.39
N LEU A 220 20.77 23.24 22.21
CA LEU A 220 20.19 22.42 23.28
C LEU A 220 21.23 21.88 24.27
N VAL A 221 22.44 21.57 23.82
CA VAL A 221 23.56 21.18 24.69
C VAL A 221 23.96 22.34 25.59
N GLU A 222 24.13 23.55 25.03
CA GLU A 222 24.44 24.73 25.81
C GLU A 222 23.32 25.05 26.80
N ALA A 223 22.09 25.24 26.31
CA ALA A 223 21.00 25.79 27.12
C ALA A 223 20.25 24.77 28.01
N ARG A 224 20.58 23.47 27.97
CA ARG A 224 19.95 22.43 28.83
C ARG A 224 20.94 21.45 29.47
N LEU A 225 22.22 21.47 29.11
CA LEU A 225 23.28 20.60 29.68
C LEU A 225 24.56 21.37 30.04
N ASP A 226 24.53 22.71 30.07
CA ASP A 226 25.66 23.55 30.49
C ASP A 226 26.94 23.26 29.67
N GLY A 227 26.77 23.06 28.35
CA GLY A 227 27.83 22.73 27.40
C GLY A 227 28.25 21.25 27.36
N ALA A 228 27.78 20.41 28.30
CA ALA A 228 28.19 19.02 28.41
C ALA A 228 27.51 18.12 27.35
N ARG A 229 28.18 17.91 26.20
CA ARG A 229 27.73 16.97 25.16
C ARG A 229 27.60 15.54 25.75
N PRO A 230 26.41 14.90 25.70
CA PRO A 230 26.21 13.55 26.23
C PRO A 230 26.72 12.48 25.25
N LEU A 231 26.89 11.25 25.74
CA LEU A 231 27.11 10.09 24.86
C LEU A 231 25.90 9.85 23.96
N ALA A 232 26.13 9.36 22.74
CA ALA A 232 25.07 9.06 21.77
C ALA A 232 24.07 8.04 22.34
N GLY A 233 22.79 8.38 22.26
CA GLY A 233 21.68 7.58 22.78
C GLY A 233 21.27 6.42 21.86
N ARG A 234 20.12 5.81 22.19
CA ARG A 234 19.61 4.65 21.45
C ARG A 234 18.96 5.07 20.11
N LEU A 235 19.54 4.59 19.01
CA LEU A 235 18.98 4.70 17.66
C LEU A 235 17.52 4.22 17.54
N ARG A 236 16.76 4.88 16.66
CA ARG A 236 15.35 4.59 16.31
C ARG A 236 15.10 4.81 14.82
N GLY A 237 13.87 4.54 14.38
CA GLY A 237 13.37 4.92 13.06
C GLY A 237 14.13 4.26 11.92
N ALA A 238 14.56 5.08 10.97
CA ALA A 238 15.44 4.64 9.88
C ALA A 238 16.88 4.33 10.35
N GLY A 239 17.42 5.10 11.30
CA GLY A 239 18.84 5.04 11.70
C GLY A 239 19.32 3.68 12.21
N GLN A 240 18.43 2.86 12.78
CA GLN A 240 18.75 1.48 13.20
C GLN A 240 19.03 0.49 12.03
N TRP A 241 18.82 0.91 10.77
CA TRP A 241 19.00 0.10 9.57
C TRP A 241 20.19 0.53 8.69
N VAL A 242 20.94 1.57 9.09
CA VAL A 242 22.20 1.95 8.43
C VAL A 242 23.20 0.79 8.59
N GLY A 243 23.83 0.38 7.48
CA GLY A 243 24.68 -0.81 7.42
C GLY A 243 23.91 -2.14 7.45
N ARG A 244 22.57 -2.11 7.42
CA ARG A 244 21.66 -3.28 7.47
C ARG A 244 20.62 -3.22 6.35
N GLU A 245 21.01 -2.68 5.20
CA GLU A 245 20.12 -2.48 4.05
C GLU A 245 19.53 -3.82 3.54
N ASP A 246 20.33 -4.89 3.54
CA ASP A 246 19.91 -6.24 3.12
C ASP A 246 18.94 -6.91 4.12
N ASP A 247 19.03 -6.61 5.42
CA ASP A 247 18.03 -7.02 6.44
C ASP A 247 16.73 -6.21 6.31
N LEU A 248 16.83 -4.99 5.78
CA LEU A 248 15.71 -4.07 5.61
C LEU A 248 14.89 -4.43 4.37
N VAL A 249 15.47 -4.38 3.18
CA VAL A 249 14.79 -4.77 1.93
C VAL A 249 15.56 -5.93 1.27
N PRO A 250 15.32 -7.19 1.70
CA PRO A 250 16.06 -8.34 1.21
C PRO A 250 16.06 -8.47 -0.32
N ALA A 251 17.10 -9.10 -0.84
CA ALA A 251 17.19 -9.51 -2.22
C ALA A 251 16.04 -10.49 -2.58
N ARG A 252 14.93 -9.93 -3.06
CA ARG A 252 13.95 -10.67 -3.88
C ARG A 252 14.65 -11.06 -5.18
N THR A 253 14.65 -12.33 -5.52
CA THR A 253 15.06 -12.77 -6.85
C THR A 253 14.18 -12.12 -7.90
N GLU A 254 14.79 -11.76 -9.02
CA GLU A 254 14.13 -11.07 -10.11
C GLU A 254 13.36 -12.03 -11.00
N TRP A 255 12.43 -11.48 -11.79
CA TRP A 255 11.74 -12.25 -12.82
C TRP A 255 12.74 -12.60 -13.94
N PRO A 256 12.80 -13.86 -14.42
CA PRO A 256 13.72 -14.24 -15.49
C PRO A 256 13.35 -13.51 -16.78
N ALA A 257 14.33 -12.90 -17.45
CA ALA A 257 14.13 -12.09 -18.65
C ALA A 257 13.50 -12.86 -19.84
N LYS A 258 13.53 -14.20 -19.81
CA LYS A 258 12.76 -15.09 -20.67
C LYS A 258 12.24 -16.25 -19.82
N LEU A 259 10.95 -16.57 -19.94
CA LEU A 259 10.35 -17.72 -19.27
C LEU A 259 10.65 -19.01 -20.04
N GLY A 260 11.27 -19.98 -19.38
CA GLY A 260 11.36 -21.36 -19.89
C GLY A 260 10.02 -22.10 -19.77
N GLY A 261 9.80 -23.15 -20.57
CA GLY A 261 8.54 -23.90 -20.58
C GLY A 261 8.08 -24.39 -19.20
N PHE A 262 8.98 -24.94 -18.39
CA PHE A 262 8.68 -25.37 -17.01
C PHE A 262 8.28 -24.20 -16.08
N GLN A 263 8.77 -23.00 -16.33
CA GLN A 263 8.41 -21.79 -15.57
C GLN A 263 7.04 -21.28 -16.01
N ALA A 264 6.75 -21.31 -17.31
CA ALA A 264 5.43 -21.01 -17.85
C ALA A 264 4.35 -21.94 -17.28
N VAL A 265 4.61 -23.26 -17.18
CA VAL A 265 3.71 -24.21 -16.50
C VAL A 265 3.37 -23.78 -15.08
N THR A 266 4.34 -23.24 -14.33
CA THR A 266 4.09 -22.73 -12.97
C THR A 266 3.27 -21.44 -12.93
N LEU A 267 3.44 -20.53 -13.89
CA LEU A 267 2.58 -19.35 -13.96
C LEU A 267 1.15 -19.71 -14.41
N THR A 268 0.99 -20.62 -15.37
CA THR A 268 -0.32 -21.13 -15.80
C THR A 268 -1.04 -21.84 -14.66
N GLY A 269 -0.38 -22.75 -13.94
CA GLY A 269 -0.98 -23.48 -12.81
C GLY A 269 -1.40 -22.55 -11.66
N LEU A 270 -0.57 -21.55 -11.31
CA LEU A 270 -0.91 -20.54 -10.32
C LEU A 270 -2.05 -19.62 -10.80
N GLY A 271 -2.07 -19.24 -12.08
CA GLY A 271 -3.14 -18.43 -12.68
C GLY A 271 -4.48 -19.17 -12.71
N LEU A 272 -4.48 -20.45 -13.05
CA LEU A 272 -5.67 -21.32 -12.99
C LEU A 272 -6.21 -21.44 -11.56
N LEU A 273 -5.34 -21.54 -10.55
CA LEU A 273 -5.76 -21.59 -9.14
C LEU A 273 -6.39 -20.26 -8.70
N VAL A 274 -5.82 -19.11 -9.09
CA VAL A 274 -6.42 -17.79 -8.81
C VAL A 274 -7.77 -17.65 -9.51
N LEU A 275 -7.89 -18.11 -10.76
CA LEU A 275 -9.16 -18.08 -11.51
C LEU A 275 -10.23 -18.99 -10.88
N ALA A 276 -9.87 -20.20 -10.44
CA ALA A 276 -10.77 -21.13 -9.76
C ALA A 276 -11.27 -20.55 -8.42
N CYS A 277 -10.37 -19.98 -7.60
CA CYS A 277 -10.78 -19.29 -6.37
C CYS A 277 -11.64 -18.04 -6.64
N ALA A 278 -11.42 -17.33 -7.76
CA ALA A 278 -12.21 -16.18 -8.15
C ALA A 278 -13.60 -16.54 -8.73
N ALA A 279 -13.83 -17.80 -9.12
CA ALA A 279 -15.15 -18.29 -9.51
C ALA A 279 -16.08 -18.51 -8.29
N LEU A 280 -15.53 -18.85 -7.12
CA LEU A 280 -16.29 -19.19 -5.91
C LEU A 280 -17.42 -18.21 -5.55
N PRO A 281 -17.22 -16.87 -5.54
CA PRO A 281 -18.30 -15.92 -5.22
C PRO A 281 -19.44 -15.95 -6.25
N LEU A 282 -19.13 -16.21 -7.52
CA LEU A 282 -20.12 -16.29 -8.59
C LEU A 282 -20.90 -17.60 -8.51
N THR A 283 -20.21 -18.74 -8.29
CA THR A 283 -20.87 -20.05 -8.13
C THR A 283 -21.77 -20.08 -6.89
N VAL A 284 -21.30 -19.57 -5.75
CA VAL A 284 -22.10 -19.47 -4.52
C VAL A 284 -23.26 -18.49 -4.69
N GLY A 285 -23.00 -17.29 -5.23
CA GLY A 285 -24.04 -16.27 -5.40
C GLY A 285 -25.12 -16.64 -6.42
N ASN A 286 -24.80 -17.48 -7.41
CA ASN A 286 -25.78 -18.05 -8.34
C ASN A 286 -26.66 -19.13 -7.70
N ARG A 287 -26.18 -19.86 -6.68
CA ARG A 287 -26.99 -20.87 -5.98
C ARG A 287 -27.79 -20.29 -4.81
N ALA A 288 -27.28 -19.26 -4.15
CA ALA A 288 -27.97 -18.56 -3.06
C ALA A 288 -28.96 -17.45 -3.53
N ASP A 289 -29.36 -17.45 -4.81
CA ASP A 289 -30.11 -16.38 -5.52
C ASP A 289 -29.66 -14.92 -5.24
N LEU A 290 -28.36 -14.74 -5.01
CA LEU A 290 -27.75 -13.42 -4.80
C LEU A 290 -27.40 -12.71 -6.12
N LEU A 291 -27.98 -13.14 -7.25
CA LEU A 291 -27.79 -12.48 -8.56
C LEU A 291 -28.34 -11.04 -8.58
N SER A 292 -29.35 -10.76 -7.76
CA SER A 292 -29.80 -9.42 -7.38
C SER A 292 -28.66 -8.49 -6.90
N HIS A 293 -27.57 -9.06 -6.36
CA HIS A 293 -26.40 -8.39 -5.83
C HIS A 293 -25.12 -8.62 -6.66
N TYR A 294 -25.25 -8.92 -7.97
CA TYR A 294 -24.13 -9.26 -8.87
C TYR A 294 -22.91 -8.34 -8.77
N THR A 295 -23.11 -7.03 -8.54
CA THR A 295 -22.02 -6.05 -8.39
C THR A 295 -21.10 -6.36 -7.21
N LEU A 296 -21.63 -6.86 -6.09
CA LEU A 296 -20.85 -7.27 -4.93
C LEU A 296 -20.12 -8.60 -5.19
N LEU A 297 -20.75 -9.53 -5.90
CA LEU A 297 -20.15 -10.81 -6.28
C LEU A 297 -18.94 -10.60 -7.22
N PHE A 298 -19.10 -9.77 -8.27
CA PHE A 298 -17.99 -9.38 -9.15
C PHE A 298 -16.90 -8.59 -8.43
N ALA A 299 -17.26 -7.72 -7.46
CA ALA A 299 -16.27 -7.02 -6.65
C ALA A 299 -15.46 -7.99 -5.76
N ALA A 300 -16.10 -9.00 -5.17
CA ALA A 300 -15.43 -10.05 -4.39
C ALA A 300 -14.49 -10.90 -5.27
N SER A 301 -14.95 -11.36 -6.43
CA SER A 301 -14.11 -12.06 -7.41
C SER A 301 -12.93 -11.21 -7.89
N GLY A 302 -13.16 -9.92 -8.18
CA GLY A 302 -12.12 -8.97 -8.55
C GLY A 302 -11.07 -8.77 -7.45
N ALA A 303 -11.49 -8.70 -6.18
CA ALA A 303 -10.59 -8.64 -5.03
C ALA A 303 -9.74 -9.92 -4.90
N ILE A 304 -10.32 -11.11 -5.12
CA ILE A 304 -9.59 -12.38 -5.13
C ILE A 304 -8.54 -12.39 -6.25
N VAL A 305 -8.88 -11.95 -7.47
CA VAL A 305 -7.93 -11.84 -8.59
C VAL A 305 -6.79 -10.87 -8.27
N LEU A 306 -7.09 -9.69 -7.72
CA LEU A 306 -6.08 -8.69 -7.34
C LEU A 306 -5.12 -9.23 -6.28
N VAL A 307 -5.65 -9.83 -5.20
CA VAL A 307 -4.83 -10.43 -4.13
C VAL A 307 -4.01 -11.61 -4.67
N GLY A 308 -4.62 -12.49 -5.47
CA GLY A 308 -3.95 -13.61 -6.12
C GLY A 308 -2.80 -13.18 -7.03
N THR A 309 -3.04 -12.20 -7.90
CA THR A 309 -2.02 -11.62 -8.79
C THR A 309 -0.87 -10.99 -8.00
N VAL A 310 -1.16 -10.26 -6.93
CA VAL A 310 -0.12 -9.68 -6.05
C VAL A 310 0.70 -10.75 -5.34
N ILE A 311 0.07 -11.85 -4.90
CA ILE A 311 0.77 -13.00 -4.31
C ILE A 311 1.68 -13.66 -5.35
N VAL A 312 1.15 -14.01 -6.54
CA VAL A 312 1.92 -14.67 -7.61
C VAL A 312 3.06 -13.77 -8.12
N HIS A 313 2.83 -12.46 -8.29
CA HIS A 313 3.89 -11.52 -8.68
C HIS A 313 5.02 -11.45 -7.64
N ARG A 314 4.70 -11.66 -6.35
CA ARG A 314 5.66 -11.64 -5.23
C ARG A 314 6.41 -12.95 -5.05
N THR A 315 5.73 -14.10 -5.14
CA THR A 315 6.30 -15.42 -4.81
C THR A 315 6.81 -16.15 -6.04
N GLY A 316 6.24 -15.88 -7.21
CA GLY A 316 6.57 -16.50 -8.50
C GLY A 316 8.06 -16.64 -8.78
N PRO A 317 8.91 -15.59 -8.63
CA PRO A 317 10.34 -15.69 -8.89
C PRO A 317 11.06 -16.75 -8.05
N ARG A 318 10.56 -17.04 -6.84
CA ARG A 318 11.10 -18.07 -5.94
C ARG A 318 10.61 -19.47 -6.32
N LEU A 319 9.40 -19.60 -6.86
CA LEU A 319 8.82 -20.87 -7.28
C LEU A 319 9.40 -21.38 -8.61
N ILE A 320 9.75 -20.47 -9.53
CA ILE A 320 10.29 -20.80 -10.87
C ILE A 320 11.83 -20.91 -10.91
N GLN A 321 12.50 -20.87 -9.76
CA GLN A 321 13.96 -20.80 -9.63
C GLN A 321 14.67 -22.17 -9.72
N ALA A 322 13.94 -23.27 -9.50
CA ALA A 322 14.52 -24.61 -9.50
C ALA A 322 14.81 -25.09 -10.94
N PRO A 323 15.98 -25.70 -11.23
CA PRO A 323 16.33 -26.07 -12.59
C PRO A 323 15.47 -27.20 -13.16
N GLY A 324 15.16 -27.12 -14.46
CA GLY A 324 14.44 -28.14 -15.22
C GLY A 324 13.01 -28.38 -14.71
N PHE A 325 12.59 -29.64 -14.71
CA PHE A 325 11.25 -30.07 -14.30
C PHE A 325 10.85 -29.61 -12.89
N LYS A 326 11.82 -29.38 -11.99
CA LYS A 326 11.54 -28.91 -10.62
C LYS A 326 10.90 -27.52 -10.59
N ALA A 327 11.10 -26.65 -11.60
CA ALA A 327 10.37 -25.39 -11.72
C ALA A 327 8.86 -25.57 -11.99
N ALA A 328 8.42 -26.71 -12.55
CA ALA A 328 7.03 -26.96 -12.90
C ALA A 328 6.19 -27.56 -11.76
N ALA A 329 6.83 -28.17 -10.75
CA ALA A 329 6.14 -28.85 -9.66
C ALA A 329 5.16 -27.96 -8.86
N PRO A 330 5.47 -26.68 -8.53
CA PRO A 330 4.49 -25.78 -7.91
C PRO A 330 3.27 -25.52 -8.81
N GLY A 331 3.48 -25.41 -10.13
CA GLY A 331 2.44 -25.27 -11.14
C GLY A 331 1.52 -26.47 -11.23
N ILE A 332 2.09 -27.66 -11.28
CA ILE A 332 1.32 -28.92 -11.35
C ILE A 332 0.46 -29.08 -10.09
N ALA A 333 1.03 -28.81 -8.90
CA ALA A 333 0.28 -28.82 -7.65
C ALA A 333 -0.85 -27.77 -7.63
N ALA A 334 -0.57 -26.54 -8.08
CA ALA A 334 -1.58 -25.47 -8.16
C ALA A 334 -2.70 -25.78 -9.18
N GLY A 335 -2.36 -26.38 -10.32
CA GLY A 335 -3.33 -26.80 -11.34
C GLY A 335 -4.22 -27.96 -10.88
N LEU A 336 -3.67 -28.94 -10.15
CA LEU A 336 -4.45 -30.00 -9.52
C LEU A 336 -5.41 -29.44 -8.45
N LEU A 337 -4.94 -28.51 -7.61
CA LEU A 337 -5.81 -27.80 -6.67
C LEU A 337 -6.89 -26.97 -7.38
N ALA A 338 -6.58 -26.34 -8.52
CA ALA A 338 -7.55 -25.59 -9.32
C ALA A 338 -8.67 -26.51 -9.85
N ILE A 339 -8.33 -27.73 -10.30
CA ILE A 339 -9.31 -28.74 -10.73
C ILE A 339 -10.19 -29.16 -9.55
N VAL A 340 -9.61 -29.43 -8.37
CA VAL A 340 -10.38 -29.79 -7.16
C VAL A 340 -11.32 -28.66 -6.72
N VAL A 341 -10.89 -27.41 -6.75
CA VAL A 341 -11.75 -26.24 -6.48
C VAL A 341 -12.87 -26.15 -7.53
N TRP A 342 -12.55 -26.30 -8.81
CA TRP A 342 -13.53 -26.15 -9.90
C TRP A 342 -14.59 -27.26 -9.92
N GLN A 343 -14.21 -28.49 -9.60
CA GLN A 343 -15.12 -29.63 -9.49
C GLN A 343 -15.89 -29.63 -8.17
N GLY A 344 -15.28 -29.18 -7.07
CA GLY A 344 -15.93 -29.16 -5.75
C GLY A 344 -16.93 -28.01 -5.54
N GLN A 345 -16.70 -26.85 -6.16
CA GLN A 345 -17.52 -25.64 -5.90
C GLN A 345 -19.00 -25.80 -6.27
N GLY A 346 -19.33 -26.58 -7.31
CA GLY A 346 -20.71 -26.86 -7.71
C GLY A 346 -21.44 -27.69 -6.65
N PRO A 347 -21.03 -28.96 -6.42
CA PRO A 347 -21.63 -29.85 -5.43
C PRO A 347 -21.64 -29.31 -4.00
N VAL A 348 -20.64 -28.52 -3.61
CA VAL A 348 -20.65 -27.87 -2.28
C VAL A 348 -21.67 -26.72 -2.22
N ALA A 349 -21.79 -25.90 -3.27
CA ALA A 349 -22.81 -24.86 -3.31
C ALA A 349 -24.23 -25.47 -3.41
N GLU A 350 -24.41 -26.52 -4.20
CA GLU A 350 -25.63 -27.34 -4.25
C GLU A 350 -25.98 -27.88 -2.86
N HIS A 351 -25.04 -28.50 -2.15
CA HIS A 351 -25.33 -29.05 -0.82
C HIS A 351 -25.79 -28.01 0.20
N PHE A 352 -25.26 -26.79 0.18
CA PHE A 352 -25.64 -25.74 1.14
C PHE A 352 -26.84 -24.90 0.70
N PHE A 353 -27.03 -24.69 -0.60
CA PHE A 353 -28.04 -23.80 -1.18
C PHE A 353 -28.97 -24.58 -2.14
N ALA A 354 -29.34 -25.80 -1.73
CA ALA A 354 -30.18 -26.71 -2.49
C ALA A 354 -31.60 -26.16 -2.71
N ASP A 355 -32.23 -26.55 -3.82
CA ASP A 355 -33.59 -26.13 -4.15
C ASP A 355 -34.61 -26.68 -3.12
N PRO A 356 -35.77 -26.04 -2.90
CA PRO A 356 -36.72 -26.47 -1.87
C PRO A 356 -37.16 -27.93 -1.98
N TYR A 357 -37.21 -28.49 -3.19
CA TYR A 357 -37.48 -29.92 -3.40
C TYR A 357 -36.32 -30.82 -2.95
N GLU A 358 -35.08 -30.47 -3.30
CA GLU A 358 -33.88 -31.22 -2.87
C GLU A 358 -33.69 -31.14 -1.34
N ARG A 359 -34.00 -29.99 -0.72
CA ARG A 359 -34.07 -29.87 0.74
C ARG A 359 -35.10 -30.83 1.33
N PHE A 360 -36.30 -30.94 0.72
CA PHE A 360 -37.32 -31.88 1.16
C PHE A 360 -36.88 -33.35 1.03
N GLU A 361 -36.31 -33.77 -0.11
CA GLU A 361 -35.83 -35.14 -0.28
C GLU A 361 -34.75 -35.47 0.77
N ARG A 362 -33.74 -34.61 0.91
CA ARG A 362 -32.64 -34.81 1.86
C ARG A 362 -33.08 -34.81 3.34
N GLU A 363 -33.94 -33.89 3.74
CA GLU A 363 -34.31 -33.69 5.15
C GLU A 363 -35.44 -34.62 5.61
N LEU A 364 -36.35 -34.99 4.70
CA LEU A 364 -37.55 -35.77 5.03
C LEU A 364 -37.77 -36.97 4.09
N GLY A 365 -37.68 -36.79 2.78
CA GLY A 365 -38.10 -37.77 1.76
C GLY A 365 -37.30 -39.07 1.73
N ASP A 366 -35.97 -38.99 1.77
CA ASP A 366 -35.04 -40.14 1.82
C ASP A 366 -34.80 -40.61 3.27
N GLY A 367 -35.06 -39.73 4.24
CA GLY A 367 -35.00 -40.02 5.66
C GLY A 367 -36.30 -40.60 6.20
N CYS A 368 -36.97 -39.84 7.06
CA CYS A 368 -38.11 -40.28 7.85
C CYS A 368 -39.35 -40.68 7.02
N LEU A 369 -39.57 -40.04 5.88
CA LEU A 369 -40.73 -40.28 5.00
C LEU A 369 -40.47 -41.32 3.90
N SER A 370 -39.30 -41.94 3.83
CA SER A 370 -38.89 -42.90 2.77
C SER A 370 -39.81 -44.12 2.60
N ALA A 371 -40.41 -44.59 3.70
CA ALA A 371 -41.40 -45.68 3.69
C ALA A 371 -42.86 -45.22 3.48
N SER A 372 -43.11 -43.91 3.40
CA SER A 372 -44.46 -43.32 3.38
C SER A 372 -44.99 -43.05 1.96
N SER A 373 -46.20 -42.49 1.88
CA SER A 373 -46.77 -41.92 0.64
C SER A 373 -46.07 -40.65 0.16
N TYR A 374 -45.17 -40.05 0.96
CA TYR A 374 -44.46 -38.80 0.68
C TYR A 374 -43.00 -38.99 0.23
N ARG A 375 -42.56 -40.24 0.01
CA ARG A 375 -41.20 -40.56 -0.46
C ARG A 375 -40.90 -39.99 -1.85
N SER A 376 -39.61 -39.91 -2.21
CA SER A 376 -39.15 -39.54 -3.56
C SER A 376 -39.90 -40.31 -4.66
N GLY A 377 -40.25 -39.61 -5.75
CA GLY A 377 -41.01 -40.15 -6.88
C GLY A 377 -42.48 -40.49 -6.60
N ALA A 378 -42.96 -40.40 -5.35
CA ALA A 378 -44.37 -40.61 -4.97
C ALA A 378 -45.13 -39.29 -4.71
N VAL A 379 -44.53 -38.13 -5.01
CA VAL A 379 -45.07 -36.80 -4.72
C VAL A 379 -45.10 -35.91 -5.95
N GLN A 380 -46.04 -34.96 -5.96
CA GLN A 380 -46.04 -33.76 -6.79
C GLN A 380 -45.79 -32.56 -5.88
N THR A 381 -44.89 -31.67 -6.31
CA THR A 381 -44.47 -30.51 -5.52
C THR A 381 -44.65 -29.20 -6.28
N ARG A 382 -45.03 -28.15 -5.55
CA ARG A 382 -45.08 -26.77 -6.04
C ARG A 382 -44.65 -25.82 -4.93
N VAL A 383 -44.02 -24.71 -5.28
CA VAL A 383 -43.71 -23.62 -4.35
C VAL A 383 -44.68 -22.46 -4.62
N GLU A 384 -45.27 -21.91 -3.56
CA GLU A 384 -46.20 -20.78 -3.61
C GLU A 384 -46.05 -19.99 -2.30
N ASP A 385 -45.92 -18.66 -2.37
CA ASP A 385 -45.72 -17.74 -1.24
C ASP A 385 -44.64 -18.17 -0.23
N GLY A 386 -43.51 -18.69 -0.71
CA GLY A 386 -42.39 -19.15 0.13
C GLY A 386 -42.69 -20.45 0.91
N VAL A 387 -43.72 -21.20 0.51
CA VAL A 387 -44.10 -22.50 1.08
C VAL A 387 -44.05 -23.58 0.02
N LEU A 388 -43.38 -24.69 0.34
CA LEU A 388 -43.36 -25.92 -0.45
C LEU A 388 -44.61 -26.73 -0.11
N PHE A 389 -45.45 -26.97 -1.11
CA PHE A 389 -46.61 -27.85 -1.03
C PHE A 389 -46.21 -29.22 -1.58
N VAL A 390 -46.15 -30.24 -0.72
CA VAL A 390 -45.85 -31.62 -1.11
C VAL A 390 -47.12 -32.45 -1.08
N THR A 391 -47.65 -32.80 -2.25
CA THR A 391 -48.88 -33.59 -2.40
C THR A 391 -48.53 -35.01 -2.85
N PRO A 392 -48.96 -36.06 -2.14
CA PRO A 392 -48.70 -37.43 -2.59
C PRO A 392 -49.52 -37.75 -3.84
N THR A 393 -48.98 -38.58 -4.74
CA THR A 393 -49.70 -39.08 -5.93
C THR A 393 -50.74 -40.15 -5.57
N SER A 394 -50.68 -40.65 -4.34
CA SER A 394 -51.68 -41.51 -3.70
C SER A 394 -52.54 -40.71 -2.71
N ARG A 395 -53.44 -41.36 -1.96
CA ARG A 395 -54.28 -40.66 -0.97
C ARG A 395 -53.44 -40.15 0.21
N GLY A 396 -53.54 -38.86 0.51
CA GLY A 396 -52.92 -38.23 1.68
C GLY A 396 -53.29 -36.75 1.80
N THR A 397 -52.59 -36.03 2.67
CA THR A 397 -52.79 -34.60 2.93
C THR A 397 -51.60 -33.83 2.38
N THR A 398 -51.80 -32.74 1.63
CA THR A 398 -50.69 -31.89 1.17
C THR A 398 -49.91 -31.33 2.36
N LEU A 399 -48.62 -31.67 2.48
CA LEU A 399 -47.71 -31.07 3.45
C LEU A 399 -47.38 -29.64 3.03
N ARG A 400 -47.31 -28.71 3.99
CA ARG A 400 -46.96 -27.30 3.78
C ARG A 400 -45.73 -26.95 4.61
N LEU A 401 -44.59 -26.86 3.94
CA LEU A 401 -43.27 -26.76 4.53
C LEU A 401 -42.60 -25.42 4.17
N GLY A 402 -41.93 -24.77 5.11
CA GLY A 402 -41.25 -23.50 4.85
C GLY A 402 -40.10 -23.19 5.82
N PRO A 403 -39.22 -22.23 5.46
CA PRO A 403 -39.25 -21.44 4.24
C PRO A 403 -38.75 -22.22 3.01
N ALA A 404 -39.51 -22.13 1.92
CA ALA A 404 -39.23 -22.75 0.63
C ALA A 404 -38.72 -21.74 -0.39
N GLU A 405 -37.82 -20.86 0.07
CA GLU A 405 -37.07 -19.94 -0.78
C GLU A 405 -35.94 -20.71 -1.50
N ASP A 406 -35.72 -20.39 -2.78
CA ASP A 406 -34.60 -20.94 -3.54
C ASP A 406 -33.27 -20.43 -2.95
N GLY A 407 -32.24 -21.28 -2.97
CA GLY A 407 -30.93 -20.94 -2.39
C GLY A 407 -30.89 -20.73 -0.86
N SER A 408 -31.97 -21.00 -0.13
CA SER A 408 -32.03 -20.80 1.33
C SER A 408 -31.38 -21.94 2.11
N THR A 409 -30.65 -21.60 3.18
CA THR A 409 -29.99 -22.56 4.08
C THR A 409 -30.87 -23.00 5.26
N HIS A 410 -32.12 -22.51 5.32
CA HIS A 410 -33.03 -22.78 6.41
C HIS A 410 -33.73 -24.15 6.26
N PRO A 411 -33.77 -24.98 7.32
CA PRO A 411 -34.41 -26.29 7.27
C PRO A 411 -35.92 -26.15 7.13
N LEU A 412 -36.53 -27.07 6.38
CA LEU A 412 -37.97 -27.05 6.11
C LEU A 412 -38.78 -27.42 7.37
N ARG A 413 -39.75 -26.58 7.73
CA ARG A 413 -40.59 -26.77 8.93
C ARG A 413 -42.09 -26.76 8.61
N PRO A 414 -42.92 -27.50 9.36
CA PRO A 414 -44.37 -27.50 9.16
C PRO A 414 -44.99 -26.13 9.47
N VAL A 415 -45.57 -25.51 8.44
CA VAL A 415 -46.19 -24.18 8.49
C VAL A 415 -47.55 -24.22 9.20
N ASP A 416 -48.24 -25.36 9.18
CA ASP A 416 -49.52 -25.55 9.85
C ASP A 416 -49.61 -26.85 10.68
N THR A 417 -50.64 -26.90 11.52
CA THR A 417 -50.91 -28.02 12.45
C THR A 417 -51.25 -29.32 11.73
N ALA A 418 -51.81 -29.26 10.51
CA ALA A 418 -52.12 -30.45 9.72
C ALA A 418 -50.83 -31.12 9.23
N THR A 419 -49.91 -30.32 8.67
CA THR A 419 -48.57 -30.76 8.26
C THR A 419 -47.80 -31.30 9.46
N ARG A 420 -47.80 -30.58 10.58
CA ARG A 420 -47.12 -31.04 11.81
C ARG A 420 -47.64 -32.39 12.27
N LYS A 421 -48.97 -32.57 12.33
CA LYS A 421 -49.56 -33.86 12.72
C LYS A 421 -49.11 -35.00 11.80
N VAL A 422 -49.05 -34.79 10.48
CA VAL A 422 -48.60 -35.86 9.57
C VAL A 422 -47.12 -36.21 9.82
N LEU A 423 -46.26 -35.23 10.11
CA LEU A 423 -44.87 -35.49 10.52
C LEU A 423 -44.83 -36.21 11.88
N ASP A 424 -45.59 -35.78 12.89
CA ASP A 424 -45.70 -36.43 14.21
C ASP A 424 -46.15 -37.91 14.07
N ASP A 425 -47.15 -38.19 13.22
CA ASP A 425 -47.70 -39.52 12.96
C ASP A 425 -46.62 -40.46 12.34
N PHE A 426 -45.68 -39.93 11.54
CA PHE A 426 -44.50 -40.67 11.02
C PHE A 426 -43.25 -40.57 11.92
N ARG A 427 -43.28 -39.77 12.99
CA ARG A 427 -42.18 -39.45 13.93
C ARG A 427 -41.03 -38.61 13.34
N CYS A 428 -41.39 -37.65 12.48
CA CYS A 428 -40.51 -36.68 11.79
C CYS A 428 -40.74 -35.26 12.45
#